data_AF-A0A0L0V089-F1
#
_entry.id   AF-A0A0L0V089-F1
#
_cell.length_a   1.000
_cell.length_b   1.000
_cell.length_c   1.000
_cell.angle_alpha   90.00
_cell.angle_beta   90.00
_cell.angle_gamma   90.00
#
_symmetry.space_group_name_H-M   'P 1'
#
loop_
_entity.id
_entity.type
_entity.pdbx_description
1 polymer ?
#
loop_
_entity_poly.entity_id
_entity_poly.type
_entity_poly.pdbx_seq_one_letter_code
_entity_poly.pdbx_strand_id
1 'polypeptide(L)'
;MTDSPGNTTPNVPHLPDDSYRAWFCLVIKAQHAALIQNEHDRRTAWEAAEANTTRITRLEELVLALAVKSEEPPRRNRLDDGELDLQKFRTSDGPKFSGPPMMVKPFVKWANALQIFFTTKSVVRTPLGRVGSP
;
A
#
# COMPACT_ATOMS: atom_id res chain seq x y z
N MET A 1 -10.69 -75.44 -41.28
CA MET A 1 -10.03 -74.12 -41.19
C MET A 1 -11.10 -73.11 -40.82
N THR A 2 -11.18 -72.76 -39.54
CA THR A 2 -11.87 -71.55 -39.05
C THR A 2 -11.20 -71.19 -37.72
N ASP A 3 -10.46 -70.09 -37.74
CA ASP A 3 -9.60 -69.64 -36.66
C ASP A 3 -10.39 -69.13 -35.44
N SER A 4 -9.80 -69.37 -34.27
CA SER A 4 -10.29 -68.94 -32.96
C SER A 4 -9.79 -67.52 -32.66
N PRO A 5 -10.63 -66.56 -32.26
CA PRO A 5 -10.16 -65.30 -31.74
C PRO A 5 -9.93 -65.43 -30.23
N GLY A 6 -8.65 -65.49 -29.84
CA GLY A 6 -8.22 -65.40 -28.46
C GLY A 6 -8.67 -64.08 -27.83
N ASN A 7 -9.43 -64.17 -26.74
CA ASN A 7 -9.70 -63.00 -25.91
C ASN A 7 -8.37 -62.54 -25.30
N THR A 8 -7.97 -61.31 -25.59
CA THR A 8 -6.90 -60.63 -24.86
C THR A 8 -7.61 -59.80 -23.80
N THR A 9 -7.75 -60.38 -22.62
CA THR A 9 -8.20 -59.64 -21.43
C THR A 9 -7.09 -58.64 -21.06
N PRO A 10 -7.38 -57.33 -20.98
CA PRO A 10 -6.37 -56.35 -20.59
C PRO A 10 -5.91 -56.65 -19.17
N ASN A 11 -4.62 -56.87 -19.00
CA ASN A 11 -3.96 -57.15 -17.73
C ASN A 11 -4.05 -55.92 -16.83
N VAL A 12 -5.14 -55.81 -16.08
CA VAL A 12 -5.27 -54.88 -14.95
C VAL A 12 -4.37 -55.43 -13.84
N PRO A 13 -3.41 -54.64 -13.32
CA PRO A 13 -2.56 -55.10 -12.23
C PRO A 13 -3.43 -55.57 -11.05
N HIS A 14 -3.36 -56.86 -10.74
CA HIS A 14 -4.12 -57.47 -9.66
C HIS A 14 -3.52 -57.04 -8.31
N LEU A 15 -4.01 -55.91 -7.81
CA LEU A 15 -3.75 -55.42 -6.46
C LEU A 15 -4.61 -56.22 -5.47
N PRO A 16 -4.11 -56.58 -4.27
CA PRO A 16 -4.88 -57.36 -3.29
C PRO A 16 -6.27 -56.75 -3.04
N ASP A 17 -7.31 -57.57 -2.92
CA ASP A 17 -8.72 -57.14 -2.90
C ASP A 17 -9.03 -56.09 -1.79
N ASP A 18 -8.31 -56.16 -0.67
CA ASP A 18 -8.38 -55.17 0.43
C ASP A 18 -7.76 -53.81 0.08
N SER A 19 -6.80 -53.77 -0.85
CA SER A 19 -6.07 -52.56 -1.24
C SER A 19 -6.90 -51.65 -2.15
N TYR A 20 -7.73 -52.22 -3.04
CA TYR A 20 -8.60 -51.42 -3.92
C TYR A 20 -9.69 -50.69 -3.14
N ARG A 21 -10.28 -51.33 -2.12
CA ARG A 21 -11.24 -50.70 -1.21
C ARG A 21 -10.61 -49.57 -0.41
N ALA A 22 -9.39 -49.76 0.10
CA ALA A 22 -8.66 -48.73 0.83
C ALA A 22 -8.36 -47.52 -0.08
N TRP A 23 -7.89 -47.75 -1.30
CA TRP A 23 -7.64 -46.70 -2.28
C TRP A 23 -8.92 -45.95 -2.66
N PHE A 24 -10.01 -46.66 -2.96
CA PHE A 24 -11.28 -46.03 -3.34
C PHE A 24 -11.84 -45.17 -2.19
N CYS A 25 -11.82 -45.68 -0.96
CA CYS A 25 -12.20 -44.91 0.23
C CYS A 25 -11.34 -43.65 0.40
N LEU A 26 -10.04 -43.73 0.11
CA LEU A 26 -9.13 -42.57 0.19
C LEU A 26 -9.49 -41.51 -0.86
N VAL A 27 -9.78 -41.92 -2.09
CA VAL A 27 -10.21 -41.02 -3.18
C VAL A 27 -11.50 -40.30 -2.82
N ILE A 28 -12.51 -41.03 -2.31
CA ILE A 28 -13.78 -40.42 -1.90
C ILE A 28 -13.58 -39.42 -0.76
N LYS A 29 -12.75 -39.75 0.23
CA LYS A 29 -12.40 -38.82 1.33
C LYS A 29 -11.70 -37.57 0.81
N ALA A 30 -10.75 -37.73 -0.12
CA ALA A 30 -10.04 -36.61 -0.72
C ALA A 30 -10.97 -35.70 -1.54
N GLN A 31 -11.87 -36.30 -2.34
CA GLN A 31 -12.88 -35.54 -3.09
C GLN A 31 -13.83 -34.78 -2.18
N HIS A 32 -14.30 -35.41 -1.11
CA HIS A 32 -15.18 -34.77 -0.13
C HIS A 32 -14.47 -33.61 0.58
N ALA A 33 -13.21 -33.80 0.99
CA ALA A 33 -12.42 -32.73 1.59
C ALA A 33 -12.19 -31.57 0.61
N ALA A 34 -11.89 -31.87 -0.66
CA ALA A 34 -11.71 -30.85 -1.70
C ALA A 34 -13.00 -30.05 -1.94
N LEU A 35 -14.17 -30.69 -1.92
CA LEU A 35 -15.46 -30.01 -2.05
C LEU A 35 -15.70 -29.05 -0.89
N ILE A 36 -15.49 -29.50 0.35
CA ILE A 36 -15.63 -28.65 1.55
C ILE A 36 -14.68 -27.45 1.48
N GLN A 37 -13.43 -27.69 1.12
CA GLN A 37 -12.43 -26.62 1.01
C GLN A 37 -12.83 -25.61 -0.06
N ASN A 38 -13.27 -26.07 -1.23
CA ASN A 38 -13.69 -25.20 -2.32
C ASN A 38 -14.87 -24.29 -1.91
N GLU A 39 -15.85 -24.82 -1.19
CA GLU A 39 -16.98 -24.03 -0.70
C GLU A 39 -16.54 -22.98 0.33
N HIS A 40 -15.57 -23.32 1.18
CA HIS A 40 -14.98 -22.37 2.13
C HIS A 40 -14.21 -21.26 1.40
N ASP A 41 -13.32 -21.64 0.47
CA ASP A 41 -12.51 -20.70 -0.32
C ASP A 41 -13.41 -19.75 -1.12
N ARG A 42 -14.49 -20.28 -1.71
CA ARG A 42 -15.47 -19.48 -2.43
C ARG A 42 -16.14 -18.48 -1.49
N ARG A 43 -16.57 -18.90 -0.31
CA ARG A 43 -17.18 -17.99 0.68
C ARG A 43 -16.23 -16.87 1.08
N THR A 44 -14.99 -17.20 1.40
CA THR A 44 -13.96 -16.22 1.75
C THR A 44 -13.67 -15.24 0.61
N ALA A 45 -13.61 -15.74 -0.64
CA ALA A 45 -13.40 -14.90 -1.81
C ALA A 45 -14.59 -13.93 -2.04
N TRP A 46 -15.82 -14.40 -1.83
CA TRP A 46 -17.02 -13.56 -1.92
C TRP A 46 -17.04 -12.47 -0.84
N GLU A 47 -16.72 -12.81 0.40
CA GLU A 47 -16.63 -11.83 1.50
C GLU A 47 -15.54 -10.79 1.25
N ALA A 48 -14.39 -11.21 0.74
CA ALA A 48 -13.29 -10.31 0.38
C ALA A 48 -13.67 -9.39 -0.79
N ALA A 49 -14.38 -9.90 -1.79
CA ALA A 49 -14.88 -9.11 -2.92
C ALA A 49 -15.88 -8.06 -2.45
N GLU A 50 -16.82 -8.41 -1.58
CA GLU A 50 -17.84 -7.49 -1.04
C GLU A 50 -17.21 -6.36 -0.21
N ALA A 51 -16.26 -6.71 0.67
CA ALA A 51 -15.49 -5.74 1.44
C ALA A 51 -14.69 -4.80 0.53
N ASN A 52 -14.15 -5.31 -0.58
CA ASN A 52 -13.43 -4.52 -1.55
C ASN A 52 -14.37 -3.57 -2.33
N THR A 53 -15.53 -4.05 -2.78
CA THR A 53 -16.56 -3.22 -3.43
C THR A 53 -16.93 -2.03 -2.55
N THR A 54 -17.24 -2.28 -1.28
CA THR A 54 -17.56 -1.21 -0.30
C THR A 54 -16.43 -0.18 -0.18
N ARG A 55 -15.18 -0.65 -0.11
CA ARG A 55 -14.01 0.24 -0.01
C ARG A 55 -13.80 1.06 -1.28
N ILE A 56 -13.98 0.46 -2.45
CA ILE A 56 -13.85 1.15 -3.74
C ILE A 56 -14.90 2.24 -3.86
N THR A 57 -16.18 1.95 -3.60
CA THR A 57 -17.25 2.95 -3.64
C THR A 57 -16.96 4.13 -2.73
N ARG A 58 -16.48 3.89 -1.50
CA ARG A 58 -16.08 4.97 -0.58
C ARG A 58 -14.91 5.80 -1.12
N LEU A 59 -13.93 5.17 -1.77
CA LEU A 59 -12.82 5.89 -2.39
C LEU A 59 -13.30 6.74 -3.57
N GLU A 60 -14.19 6.20 -4.40
CA GLU A 60 -14.81 6.92 -5.51
C GLU A 60 -15.56 8.17 -5.02
N GLU A 61 -16.37 8.04 -3.96
CA GLU A 61 -17.07 9.17 -3.33
C GLU A 61 -16.10 10.25 -2.81
N LEU A 62 -15.01 9.85 -2.14
CA LEU A 62 -14.01 10.79 -1.64
C LEU A 62 -13.27 11.52 -2.76
N VAL A 63 -12.95 10.82 -3.86
CA VAL A 63 -12.30 11.40 -5.04
C VAL A 63 -13.23 12.42 -5.70
N LEU A 64 -14.51 12.10 -5.87
CA LEU A 64 -15.51 13.03 -6.41
C LEU A 64 -15.67 14.27 -5.51
N ALA A 65 -15.75 14.08 -4.18
CA ALA A 65 -15.85 15.19 -3.23
C ALA A 65 -14.60 16.09 -3.25
N LEU A 66 -13.41 15.52 -3.43
CA LEU A 66 -12.18 16.29 -3.58
C LEU A 66 -12.14 17.08 -4.89
N ALA A 67 -12.55 16.46 -6.00
CA ALA A 67 -12.60 17.11 -7.31
C ALA A 67 -13.55 18.32 -7.30
N VAL A 68 -14.75 18.17 -6.74
CA VAL A 68 -15.74 19.27 -6.62
C VAL A 68 -15.22 20.40 -5.73
N LYS A 69 -14.46 20.08 -4.67
CA LYS A 69 -13.82 21.11 -3.81
C LYS A 69 -12.63 21.80 -4.48
N SER A 70 -12.13 21.31 -5.60
CA SER A 70 -11.00 21.87 -6.33
C SER A 70 -11.39 22.84 -7.46
N GLU A 71 -12.69 22.99 -7.74
CA GLU A 71 -13.21 24.01 -8.68
C GLU A 71 -13.40 25.35 -7.92
N GLU A 72 -12.62 26.38 -8.28
CA GLU A 72 -12.12 27.48 -7.41
C GLU A 72 -12.83 28.85 -7.60
N PRO A 73 -12.65 29.84 -6.68
CA PRO A 73 -12.06 31.12 -7.12
C PRO A 73 -11.17 31.83 -6.06
N PRO A 74 -10.60 33.00 -6.41
CA PRO A 74 -9.34 33.25 -7.10
C PRO A 74 -8.15 33.38 -6.13
N ARG A 75 -6.94 33.10 -6.65
CA ARG A 75 -5.61 33.44 -6.11
C ARG A 75 -5.64 34.10 -4.73
N ARG A 76 -5.28 33.36 -3.69
CA ARG A 76 -4.73 33.97 -2.47
C ARG A 76 -3.40 34.65 -2.81
N ASN A 77 -3.47 35.83 -3.41
CA ASN A 77 -2.40 36.83 -3.41
C ASN A 77 -2.48 37.66 -2.13
N ARG A 78 -2.70 37.00 -1.00
CA ARG A 78 -2.45 37.58 0.31
C ARG A 78 -1.45 36.65 0.96
N LEU A 79 -0.19 36.81 0.55
CA LEU A 79 0.89 36.61 1.50
C LEU A 79 0.55 37.56 2.64
N ASP A 80 0.05 36.98 3.72
CA ASP A 80 -0.02 37.63 5.01
C ASP A 80 1.39 38.17 5.33
N ASP A 81 1.49 39.27 6.07
CA ASP A 81 2.73 39.99 6.39
C ASP A 81 3.67 39.21 7.35
N GLY A 82 3.70 37.90 7.18
CA GLY A 82 4.46 36.91 7.93
C GLY A 82 4.43 35.49 7.32
N GLU A 83 3.74 35.27 6.18
CA GLU A 83 3.74 33.97 5.51
C GLU A 83 4.96 33.86 4.59
N LEU A 84 5.81 32.84 4.85
CA LEU A 84 6.99 32.55 4.06
C LEU A 84 6.58 32.31 2.60
N ASP A 85 6.97 33.20 1.69
CA ASP A 85 6.76 33.01 0.26
C ASP A 85 7.55 31.78 -0.23
N LEU A 86 6.88 30.62 -0.27
CA LEU A 86 7.43 29.34 -0.70
C LEU A 86 7.86 29.36 -2.18
N GLN A 87 7.36 30.32 -2.98
CA GLN A 87 7.79 30.51 -4.37
C GLN A 87 9.17 31.17 -4.44
N LYS A 88 9.49 32.06 -3.48
CA LYS A 88 10.82 32.71 -3.33
C LYS A 88 11.78 31.94 -2.44
N PHE A 89 11.29 31.12 -1.52
CA PHE A 89 12.11 30.33 -0.60
C PHE A 89 12.46 28.97 -1.20
N ARG A 90 13.45 28.96 -2.10
CA ARG A 90 13.98 27.72 -2.70
C ARG A 90 15.01 27.11 -1.75
N THR A 91 14.65 25.97 -1.15
CA THR A 91 15.58 25.18 -0.31
C THR A 91 16.79 24.66 -1.08
N SER A 92 16.72 24.63 -2.43
CA SER A 92 17.86 24.33 -3.32
C SER A 92 19.00 25.34 -3.22
N ASP A 93 18.70 26.59 -2.86
CA ASP A 93 19.66 27.69 -2.82
C ASP A 93 20.29 27.83 -1.43
N GLY A 94 19.89 26.96 -0.49
CA GLY A 94 20.44 26.90 0.85
C GLY A 94 21.84 26.24 0.88
N PRO A 95 22.58 26.48 1.97
CA PRO A 95 23.90 25.86 2.16
C PRO A 95 23.78 24.33 2.22
N LYS A 96 24.56 23.66 1.36
CA LYS A 96 24.64 22.20 1.33
C LYS A 96 25.65 21.71 2.36
N PHE A 97 25.28 20.69 3.12
CA PHE A 97 26.23 20.02 4.00
C PHE A 97 27.26 19.27 3.15
N SER A 98 28.53 19.53 3.40
CA SER A 98 29.65 18.81 2.78
C SER A 98 30.58 18.34 3.89
N GLY A 99 30.53 17.05 4.19
CA GLY A 99 31.36 16.43 5.19
C GLY A 99 30.91 15.01 5.53
N PRO A 100 31.75 14.23 6.22
CA PRO A 100 31.34 12.95 6.77
C PRO A 100 30.22 13.15 7.82
N PRO A 101 29.26 12.21 7.91
CA PRO A 101 28.36 12.16 9.06
C PRO A 101 29.18 12.06 10.35
N MET A 102 28.68 12.65 11.45
CA MET A 102 29.31 12.69 12.79
C MET A 102 30.53 13.62 12.98
N MET A 103 30.97 14.39 11.99
CA MET A 103 31.95 15.46 12.25
C MET A 103 31.28 16.73 12.79
N VAL A 104 31.64 17.13 14.02
CA VAL A 104 31.06 18.29 14.71
C VAL A 104 31.41 19.62 14.01
N LYS A 105 32.67 19.81 13.58
CA LYS A 105 33.10 21.09 12.97
C LYS A 105 32.36 21.42 11.65
N PRO A 106 32.26 20.51 10.66
CA PRO A 106 31.45 20.73 9.46
C PRO A 106 29.96 20.94 9.77
N PHE A 107 29.42 20.22 10.74
CA PHE A 107 28.01 20.35 11.15
C PHE A 107 27.71 21.74 11.72
N VAL A 108 28.53 22.22 12.67
CA VAL A 108 28.38 23.56 13.26
C VAL A 108 28.53 24.65 12.19
N LYS A 109 29.48 24.49 11.26
CA LYS A 109 29.66 25.44 10.16
C LYS A 109 28.44 25.50 9.24
N TRP A 110 27.85 24.35 8.92
CA TRP A 110 26.63 24.26 8.12
C TRP A 110 25.41 24.83 8.85
N ALA A 111 25.25 24.53 10.14
CA ALA A 111 24.16 25.06 10.96
C ALA A 111 24.23 26.60 11.07
N ASN A 112 25.43 27.17 11.23
CA ASN A 112 25.63 28.62 11.23
C ASN A 112 25.29 29.25 9.87
N ALA A 113 25.68 28.60 8.77
CA ALA A 113 25.32 29.07 7.43
C ALA A 113 23.79 29.01 7.20
N LEU A 114 23.12 27.97 7.69
CA LEU A 114 21.66 27.88 7.66
C LEU A 114 21.00 28.99 8.48
N GLN A 115 21.49 29.25 9.68
CA GLN A 115 20.97 30.32 10.54
C GLN A 115 21.02 31.67 9.80
N ILE A 116 22.17 32.00 9.19
CA ILE A 116 22.34 33.23 8.39
C ILE A 116 21.37 33.24 7.20
N PHE A 117 21.21 32.12 6.51
CA PHE A 117 20.29 32.00 5.38
C PHE A 117 18.84 32.32 5.78
N PHE A 118 18.36 31.76 6.89
CA PHE A 118 17.02 32.05 7.41
C PHE A 118 16.87 33.50 7.91
N THR A 119 17.90 34.05 8.57
CA THR A 119 17.88 35.44 9.05
C THR A 119 17.88 36.46 7.89
N THR A 120 18.64 36.19 6.82
CA THR A 120 18.73 37.09 5.64
C THR A 120 17.44 37.08 4.81
N LYS A 121 16.69 35.97 4.85
CA LYS A 121 15.42 35.80 4.12
C LYS A 121 14.20 36.32 4.90
N SER A 122 14.42 37.13 5.94
CA SER A 122 13.39 37.79 6.76
C SER A 122 12.27 36.85 7.24
N VAL A 123 12.64 35.66 7.72
CA VAL A 123 11.70 34.76 8.40
C VAL A 123 11.46 35.30 9.81
N VAL A 124 10.47 36.18 9.98
CA VAL A 124 10.06 36.67 11.30
C VAL A 124 9.14 35.62 11.91
N ARG A 125 9.58 34.97 12.99
CA ARG A 125 8.66 34.22 13.84
C ARG A 125 7.84 35.25 14.62
N THR A 126 6.58 35.44 14.27
CA THR A 126 5.65 36.24 15.05
C THR A 126 5.57 35.62 16.45
N PRO A 127 6.02 36.30 17.52
CA PRO A 127 5.84 35.78 18.86
C PRO A 127 4.36 35.92 19.19
N LEU A 128 3.69 34.80 19.51
CA LEU A 128 2.36 34.84 20.12
C LEU A 128 2.44 35.74 21.35
N GLY A 129 1.70 36.86 21.28
CA GLY A 129 1.70 37.91 22.28
C GLY A 129 1.51 37.35 23.68
N ARG A 130 2.48 37.65 24.55
CA ARG A 130 2.35 37.55 25.99
C ARG A 130 1.21 38.47 26.41
N VAL A 131 0.06 37.89 26.79
CA VAL A 131 -0.98 38.60 27.52
C VAL A 131 -0.40 39.01 28.87
N GLY A 132 -0.23 40.31 29.07
CA GLY A 132 0.17 40.91 30.33
C GLY A 132 -0.56 42.24 30.49
N SER A 133 -1.57 42.24 31.35
CA SER A 133 -2.32 43.40 31.84
C SER A 133 -1.41 44.40 32.58
N PRO A 134 -1.91 45.62 32.83
CA PRO A 134 -2.64 45.88 34.08
C PRO A 134 -4.10 46.31 33.85
#